data_AF-A0A921NKQ0-F1
#
_entry.id   AF-A0A921NKQ0-F1
#
_cell.length_a   1.000
_cell.length_b   1.000
_cell.length_c   1.000
_cell.angle_alpha   90.00
_cell.angle_beta   90.00
_cell.angle_gamma   90.00
#
_symmetry.space_group_name_H-M   'P 1'
#
loop_
_entity.id
_entity.type
_entity.pdbx_description
1 polymer ?
#
loop_
_entity_poly.entity_id
_entity_poly.type
_entity_poly.pdbx_seq_one_letter_code
_entity_poly.pdbx_strand_id
1 'polypeptide(L)'
;MFRKSLVSSMYALLLIGCTGRGFQPPSPEFTNWKKIGVSEEGVKHAMTTCGYTNLIGTGDKTPIDQVLTRFYCMKDAGFKRTDNIDLCKEGRIGESPVCEGRR
;
A
#
# COMPACT_ATOMS: atom_id res chain seq x y z
N MET A 1 51.18 16.58 1.13
CA MET A 1 50.59 15.28 0.73
C MET A 1 49.11 15.14 1.17
N PHE A 2 48.28 16.19 1.09
CA PHE A 2 46.88 16.16 1.58
C PHE A 2 45.80 16.63 0.57
N ARG A 3 46.18 17.10 -0.63
CA ARG A 3 45.22 17.67 -1.60
C ARG A 3 44.39 16.63 -2.37
N LYS A 4 44.84 15.37 -2.46
CA LYS A 4 44.12 14.33 -3.21
C LYS A 4 43.00 13.65 -2.40
N SER A 5 43.05 13.73 -1.06
CA SER A 5 42.10 13.04 -0.18
C SER A 5 40.74 13.76 -0.09
N LEU A 6 40.74 15.11 -0.15
CA LEU A 6 39.51 15.90 -0.04
C LEU A 6 38.59 15.79 -1.27
N VAL A 7 39.16 15.59 -2.46
CA VAL A 7 38.39 15.46 -3.71
C VAL A 7 37.61 14.15 -3.75
N SER A 8 38.14 13.08 -3.15
CA SER A 8 37.50 11.77 -3.13
C SER A 8 36.30 11.70 -2.17
N SER A 9 36.31 12.49 -1.09
CA SER A 9 35.25 12.49 -0.09
C SER A 9 33.96 13.20 -0.57
N MET A 10 34.11 14.21 -1.44
CA MET A 10 32.99 14.98 -1.99
C MET A 10 32.18 14.21 -3.05
N TYR A 11 32.82 13.27 -3.76
CA TYR A 11 32.15 12.40 -4.75
C TYR A 11 31.24 11.35 -4.09
N ALA A 12 31.61 10.83 -2.91
CA ALA A 12 30.82 9.84 -2.20
C ALA A 12 29.50 10.40 -1.65
N LEU A 13 29.47 11.68 -1.25
CA LEU A 13 28.27 12.34 -0.73
C LEU A 13 27.22 12.65 -1.82
N LEU A 14 27.64 12.86 -3.08
CA LEU A 14 26.74 13.12 -4.19
C LEU A 14 25.97 11.86 -4.65
N LEU A 15 26.51 10.66 -4.44
CA LEU A 15 25.85 9.41 -4.81
C LEU A 15 24.70 9.02 -3.85
N ILE A 16 24.69 9.53 -2.62
CA ILE A 16 23.63 9.28 -1.63
C ILE A 16 22.31 9.95 -2.06
N GLY A 17 22.39 11.07 -2.79
CA GLY A 17 21.21 11.79 -3.31
C GLY A 17 20.44 11.03 -4.38
N CYS A 18 21.10 10.17 -5.16
CA CYS A 18 20.44 9.39 -6.23
C CYS A 18 19.86 8.05 -5.73
N THR A 19 20.35 7.52 -4.61
CA THR A 19 19.83 6.28 -4.02
C THR A 19 18.86 6.52 -2.85
N GLY A 20 18.67 7.77 -2.44
CA GLY A 20 17.72 8.13 -1.42
C GLY A 20 16.29 7.90 -1.93
N ARG A 21 15.60 6.88 -1.39
CA ARG A 21 14.15 6.68 -1.54
C ARG A 21 13.31 7.79 -0.87
N GLY A 22 13.89 8.96 -0.63
CA GLY A 22 13.16 10.11 -0.13
C GLY A 22 12.22 10.61 -1.20
N PHE A 23 10.93 10.75 -0.87
CA PHE A 23 9.86 11.28 -1.74
C PHE A 23 9.34 10.36 -2.86
N GLN A 24 9.50 9.03 -2.77
CA GLN A 24 8.73 8.15 -3.65
C GLN A 24 7.26 8.14 -3.21
N PRO A 25 6.29 8.33 -4.13
CA PRO A 25 4.88 8.20 -3.80
C PRO A 25 4.59 6.78 -3.29
N PRO A 26 3.58 6.61 -2.42
CA PRO A 26 3.17 5.28 -1.99
C PRO A 26 2.83 4.41 -3.21
N SER A 27 3.13 3.12 -3.13
CA SER A 27 2.75 2.19 -4.18
C SER A 27 1.23 2.20 -4.39
N PRO A 28 0.74 2.05 -5.63
CA PRO A 28 -0.69 2.01 -5.89
C PRO A 28 -1.40 0.91 -5.08
N GLU A 29 -2.60 1.17 -4.60
CA GLU A 29 -3.35 0.23 -3.75
C GLU A 29 -3.62 -1.13 -4.40
N PHE A 30 -3.68 -1.25 -5.73
CA PHE A 30 -3.80 -2.56 -6.38
C PHE A 30 -2.55 -3.45 -6.23
N THR A 31 -1.35 -2.88 -6.07
CA THR A 31 -0.09 -3.64 -5.90
C THR A 31 0.00 -4.35 -4.54
N ASN A 32 -0.95 -4.02 -3.70
CA ASN A 32 -1.01 -4.26 -2.28
C ASN A 32 -1.90 -5.52 -2.01
N TRP A 33 -2.53 -6.05 -3.08
CA TRP A 33 -3.33 -7.27 -3.11
C TRP A 33 -2.68 -8.36 -3.97
N LYS A 34 -2.79 -9.62 -3.54
CA LYS A 34 -2.34 -10.79 -4.29
C LYS A 34 -3.28 -11.98 -4.15
N LYS A 35 -3.39 -12.77 -5.20
CA LYS A 35 -4.05 -14.09 -5.20
C LYS A 35 -3.32 -15.00 -6.19
N ILE A 36 -3.08 -16.25 -5.80
CA ILE A 36 -2.34 -17.20 -6.65
C ILE A 36 -3.10 -17.38 -7.97
N GLY A 37 -2.40 -17.26 -9.09
CA GLY A 37 -2.97 -17.42 -10.43
C GLY A 37 -3.77 -16.22 -10.94
N VAL A 38 -3.75 -15.07 -10.27
CA VAL A 38 -4.45 -13.85 -10.70
C VAL A 38 -3.44 -12.80 -11.17
N SER A 39 -3.64 -12.24 -12.37
CA SER A 39 -2.83 -11.14 -12.90
C SER A 39 -3.15 -9.81 -12.24
N GLU A 40 -2.33 -8.78 -12.49
CA GLU A 40 -2.59 -7.43 -12.01
C GLU A 40 -3.94 -6.89 -12.50
N GLU A 41 -4.30 -7.11 -13.76
CA GLU A 41 -5.60 -6.73 -14.33
C GLU A 41 -6.74 -7.45 -13.61
N GLY A 42 -6.55 -8.71 -13.25
CA GLY A 42 -7.51 -9.47 -12.44
C GLY A 42 -7.68 -8.89 -11.03
N VAL A 43 -6.60 -8.42 -10.41
CA VAL A 43 -6.66 -7.69 -9.13
C VAL A 43 -7.44 -6.38 -9.29
N LYS A 44 -7.11 -5.57 -10.29
CA LYS A 44 -7.79 -4.30 -10.57
C LYS A 44 -9.28 -4.51 -10.83
N HIS A 45 -9.62 -5.53 -11.63
CA HIS A 45 -11.00 -5.90 -11.90
C HIS A 45 -11.74 -6.28 -10.61
N ALA A 46 -11.16 -7.16 -9.80
CA ALA A 46 -11.75 -7.56 -8.51
C ALA A 46 -11.95 -6.35 -7.57
N MET A 47 -10.99 -5.44 -7.51
CA MET A 47 -11.13 -4.19 -6.75
C MET A 47 -12.30 -3.36 -7.26
N THR A 48 -12.42 -3.15 -8.58
CA THR A 48 -13.57 -2.40 -9.12
C THR A 48 -14.89 -3.09 -8.83
N THR A 49 -14.96 -4.42 -8.88
CA THR A 49 -16.14 -5.21 -8.52
C THR A 49 -16.48 -5.08 -7.03
N CYS A 50 -15.48 -5.01 -6.17
CA CYS A 50 -15.65 -4.73 -4.74
C CYS A 50 -16.00 -3.27 -4.42
N GLY A 51 -16.09 -2.39 -5.43
CA GLY A 51 -16.52 -1.01 -5.28
C GLY A 51 -15.39 0.01 -5.07
N TYR A 52 -14.13 -0.36 -5.32
CA TYR A 52 -13.04 0.60 -5.35
C TYR A 52 -13.17 1.52 -6.57
N THR A 53 -13.26 2.82 -6.33
CA THR A 53 -13.26 3.86 -7.39
C THR A 53 -11.88 4.45 -7.64
N ASN A 54 -10.97 4.33 -6.67
CA ASN A 54 -9.57 4.73 -6.77
C ASN A 54 -8.66 3.51 -6.51
N LEU A 55 -7.96 3.06 -7.55
CA LEU A 55 -7.05 1.90 -7.46
C LEU A 55 -5.63 2.29 -7.04
N ILE A 56 -5.33 3.59 -6.98
CA ILE A 56 -4.02 4.11 -6.57
C ILE A 56 -4.00 4.32 -5.04
N GLY A 57 -5.13 4.63 -4.42
CA GLY A 57 -5.28 4.80 -2.96
C GLY A 57 -4.99 6.20 -2.45
N THR A 58 -4.12 6.97 -3.13
CA THR A 58 -3.82 8.36 -2.74
C THR A 58 -5.04 9.26 -2.91
N GLY A 59 -5.36 10.05 -1.87
CA GLY A 59 -6.43 11.06 -1.92
C GLY A 59 -7.85 10.51 -1.84
N ASP A 60 -8.02 9.21 -1.53
CA ASP A 60 -9.35 8.64 -1.30
C ASP A 60 -9.97 9.22 -0.02
N LYS A 61 -11.16 9.81 -0.14
CA LYS A 61 -11.95 10.39 0.96
C LYS A 61 -13.16 9.53 1.33
N THR A 62 -13.16 8.27 0.89
CA THR A 62 -14.22 7.32 1.18
C THR A 62 -14.40 7.17 2.71
N PRO A 63 -15.64 7.20 3.23
CA PRO A 63 -15.91 6.93 4.65
C PRO A 63 -15.35 5.58 5.10
N ILE A 64 -14.90 5.47 6.36
CA ILE A 64 -14.21 4.28 6.87
C ILE A 64 -15.03 2.98 6.71
N ASP A 65 -16.35 3.03 6.89
CA ASP A 65 -17.21 1.84 6.74
C ASP A 65 -17.23 1.31 5.30
N GLN A 66 -17.17 2.21 4.32
CA GLN A 66 -17.06 1.83 2.91
C GLN A 66 -15.66 1.28 2.60
N VAL A 67 -14.61 1.87 3.18
CA VAL A 67 -13.24 1.35 3.07
C VAL A 67 -13.18 -0.08 3.61
N LEU A 68 -13.75 -0.32 4.79
CA LEU A 68 -13.83 -1.65 5.40
C LEU A 68 -14.62 -2.62 4.54
N THR A 69 -15.78 -2.22 4.05
CA THR A 69 -16.62 -3.06 3.17
C THR A 69 -15.84 -3.52 1.94
N ARG A 70 -15.14 -2.60 1.27
CA ARG A 70 -14.31 -2.89 0.09
C ARG A 70 -13.13 -3.80 0.43
N PHE A 71 -12.44 -3.51 1.53
CA PHE A 71 -11.29 -4.29 2.01
C PHE A 71 -11.68 -5.74 2.31
N TYR A 72 -12.81 -5.94 3.01
CA TYR A 72 -13.27 -7.29 3.32
C TYR A 72 -13.89 -8.00 2.14
N CYS A 73 -14.52 -7.30 1.20
CA CYS A 73 -14.91 -7.92 -0.07
C CYS A 73 -13.73 -8.59 -0.78
N MET A 74 -12.57 -7.92 -0.82
CA MET A 74 -11.34 -8.51 -1.40
C MET A 74 -10.83 -9.72 -0.60
N LYS A 75 -10.81 -9.63 0.74
CA LYS A 75 -10.39 -10.74 1.60
C LYS A 75 -11.32 -11.95 1.47
N ASP A 76 -12.63 -11.71 1.45
CA ASP A 76 -13.65 -12.74 1.30
C ASP A 76 -13.62 -13.39 -0.09
N ALA A 77 -13.22 -12.64 -1.13
CA ALA A 77 -12.91 -13.16 -2.47
C ALA A 77 -11.58 -13.94 -2.54
N GLY A 78 -10.88 -14.11 -1.41
CA GLY A 78 -9.65 -14.90 -1.28
C GLY A 78 -8.38 -14.16 -1.68
N PHE A 79 -8.43 -12.84 -1.84
CA PHE A 79 -7.22 -12.04 -2.00
C PHE A 79 -6.54 -11.82 -0.64
N LYS A 80 -5.21 -11.77 -0.66
CA LYS A 80 -4.38 -11.51 0.51
C LYS A 80 -3.66 -10.19 0.35
N ARG A 81 -3.44 -9.53 1.48
CA ARG A 81 -2.58 -8.37 1.59
C ARG A 81 -1.11 -8.75 1.44
N THR A 82 -0.32 -7.91 0.79
CA THR A 82 1.15 -8.05 0.74
C THR A 82 1.81 -7.42 1.97
N ASP A 83 1.19 -6.42 2.57
CA ASP A 83 1.63 -5.69 3.77
C ASP A 83 1.12 -6.28 5.09
N ASN A 84 0.38 -7.39 5.05
CA ASN A 84 -0.18 -8.11 6.20
C ASN A 84 -1.12 -7.28 7.10
N ILE A 85 -1.69 -6.18 6.59
CA ILE A 85 -2.63 -5.35 7.35
C ILE A 85 -3.98 -6.08 7.50
N ASP A 86 -4.62 -5.88 8.65
CA ASP A 86 -6.01 -6.29 8.90
C ASP A 86 -6.78 -5.15 9.56
N LEU A 87 -7.62 -4.44 8.79
CA LEU A 87 -8.21 -3.18 9.24
C LEU A 87 -9.10 -3.31 10.49
N CYS A 88 -9.74 -4.46 10.71
CA CYS A 88 -10.55 -4.64 11.93
C CYS A 88 -9.73 -4.98 13.17
N LYS A 89 -8.45 -5.29 12.99
CA LYS A 89 -7.50 -5.50 14.09
C LYS A 89 -6.70 -4.23 14.41
N GLU A 90 -6.91 -3.17 13.63
CA GLU A 90 -6.20 -1.91 13.77
C GLU A 90 -6.97 -0.94 14.69
N GLY A 91 -6.46 -0.76 15.91
CA GLY A 91 -6.88 0.27 16.87
C GLY A 91 -8.38 0.59 16.89
N ARG A 92 -8.71 1.87 16.61
CA ARG A 92 -10.09 2.39 16.63
C ARG A 92 -10.93 2.00 15.41
N ILE A 93 -10.33 1.47 14.35
CA ILE A 93 -11.05 1.04 13.14
C ILE A 93 -11.89 -0.20 13.46
N GLY A 94 -11.39 -1.05 14.37
CA GLY A 94 -12.08 -2.23 14.86
C GLY A 94 -13.45 -1.95 15.48
N GLU A 95 -13.78 -0.72 15.90
CA GLU A 95 -15.08 -0.36 16.49
C GLU A 95 -16.22 -0.29 15.46
N SER A 96 -15.93 -0.24 14.16
CA SER A 96 -16.96 -0.20 13.11
C SER A 96 -17.87 -1.45 13.15
N PRO A 97 -19.18 -1.32 12.89
CA PRO A 97 -20.10 -2.46 12.75
C PRO A 97 -19.66 -3.46 11.67
N VAL A 98 -18.93 -3.00 10.64
CA VAL A 98 -18.37 -3.87 9.59
C VAL A 98 -17.37 -4.90 10.16
N CYS A 99 -16.79 -4.58 11.32
CA CYS A 99 -15.84 -5.44 12.02
C CYS A 99 -16.47 -6.42 13.00
N GLU A 100 -17.79 -6.41 13.17
CA GLU A 100 -18.47 -7.36 14.03
C GLU A 100 -18.28 -8.80 13.51
N GLY A 101 -17.76 -9.68 14.36
CA GLY A 101 -17.38 -11.06 13.98
C GLY A 101 -16.07 -11.21 13.19
N ARG A 102 -15.32 -10.12 12.95
CA ARG A 102 -14.04 -10.12 12.21
C ARG A 102 -12.82 -9.72 13.05
N ARG A 103 -13.00 -9.48 14.36
CA ARG A 103 -11.93 -9.15 15.33
C ARG A 103 -11.13 -10.39 15.72
#